data_AF-A0A4R1K6N7-F1
#
_entry.id   AF-A0A4R1K6N7-F1
#
_cell.length_a   1.000
_cell.length_b   1.000
_cell.length_c   1.000
_cell.angle_alpha   90.00
_cell.angle_beta   90.00
_cell.angle_gamma   90.00
#
_symmetry.space_group_name_H-M   'P 1'
#
loop_
_entity.id
_entity.type
_entity.pdbx_description
1 polymer ?
#
loop_
_entity_poly.entity_id
_entity_poly.type
_entity_poly.pdbx_seq_one_letter_code
_entity_poly.pdbx_strand_id
1 'polypeptide(L)'
;MKFLLTLAVWVVTAGIVLFFFAYRGAEKGGEYVRTIAKEREITVEITPTFSTAKDPFALDVGEKTKGFTVILDGKKVFEADEGVTKGIPLVLNALHISGGKHEVAVNAVPPAEGGANAVRIKVLEGGLVIAEDTKWFEDGQDISAALMFDTGKEQ
;
A
#
# COMPACT_ATOMS: atom_id res chain seq x y z
N MET A 1 -45.00 33.62 5.47
CA MET A 1 -43.71 33.98 6.13
C MET A 1 -42.85 32.76 6.45
N LYS A 2 -43.39 31.69 7.06
CA LYS A 2 -42.61 30.46 7.37
C LYS A 2 -41.95 29.80 6.14
N PHE A 3 -42.63 29.76 4.99
CA PHE A 3 -42.10 29.20 3.75
C PHE A 3 -40.86 29.92 3.20
N LEU A 4 -40.80 31.25 3.30
CA LEU A 4 -39.64 32.03 2.86
C LEU A 4 -38.41 31.71 3.70
N LEU A 5 -38.60 31.51 5.00
CA LEU A 5 -37.53 31.14 5.92
C LEU A 5 -36.99 29.74 5.60
N THR A 6 -37.88 28.78 5.34
CA THR A 6 -37.50 27.42 4.93
C THR A 6 -36.72 27.43 3.61
N LEU A 7 -37.15 28.22 2.62
CA LEU A 7 -36.45 28.34 1.34
C LEU A 7 -35.05 28.95 1.51
N ALA A 8 -34.92 29.99 2.33
CA ALA A 8 -33.64 30.64 2.60
C ALA A 8 -32.64 29.68 3.25
N VAL A 9 -33.08 28.87 4.22
CA VAL A 9 -32.23 27.87 4.87
C VAL A 9 -31.77 26.81 3.87
N TRP A 10 -32.66 26.35 2.98
CA TRP A 10 -32.30 25.41 1.92
C TRP A 10 -31.24 25.96 0.96
N VAL A 11 -31.40 27.20 0.50
CA VAL A 11 -30.44 27.84 -0.41
C VAL A 11 -29.07 27.99 0.25
N VAL A 12 -29.02 28.42 1.51
CA VAL A 12 -27.75 28.55 2.26
C VAL A 12 -27.08 27.20 2.42
N THR A 13 -27.83 26.15 2.77
CA THR A 13 -27.28 24.82 3.01
C THR A 13 -26.75 24.20 1.72
N ALA A 14 -27.52 24.27 0.62
CA ALA A 14 -27.11 23.80 -0.69
C ALA A 14 -25.89 24.57 -1.22
N GLY A 15 -25.85 25.90 -1.00
CA GLY A 15 -24.72 26.74 -1.37
C GLY A 15 -23.42 26.36 -0.65
N ILE A 16 -23.48 26.10 0.66
CA ILE A 16 -22.32 25.65 1.45
C ILE A 16 -21.80 24.30 0.95
N VAL A 17 -22.70 23.35 0.68
CA VAL A 17 -22.34 22.02 0.17
C VAL A 17 -21.68 22.12 -1.21
N LEU A 18 -22.27 22.89 -2.13
CA LEU A 18 -21.69 23.10 -3.46
C LEU A 18 -20.34 23.83 -3.39
N PHE A 19 -20.20 24.83 -2.53
CA PHE A 19 -18.94 25.51 -2.30
C PHE A 19 -17.87 24.56 -1.77
N PHE A 20 -18.22 23.70 -0.81
CA PHE A 20 -17.31 22.71 -0.25
C PHE A 20 -16.85 21.68 -1.31
N PHE A 21 -17.77 21.22 -2.16
CA PHE A 21 -17.45 20.34 -3.27
C PHE A 21 -16.62 21.04 -4.36
N ALA A 22 -16.87 22.32 -4.64
CA ALA A 22 -16.05 23.08 -5.59
C ALA A 22 -14.64 23.34 -5.04
N TYR A 23 -14.53 23.65 -3.75
CA TYR A 23 -13.25 23.87 -3.09
C TYR A 23 -12.42 22.58 -3.02
N ARG A 24 -13.04 21.42 -2.78
CA ARG A 24 -12.35 20.12 -2.82
C ARG A 24 -12.17 19.55 -4.22
N GLY A 25 -13.10 19.78 -5.13
CA GLY A 25 -13.08 19.30 -6.52
C GLY A 25 -12.18 20.11 -7.45
N ALA A 26 -11.66 21.25 -6.99
CA ALA A 26 -10.67 22.04 -7.71
C ALA A 26 -9.22 21.52 -7.56
N GLU A 27 -8.99 20.38 -6.89
CA GLU A 27 -7.86 19.52 -7.21
C GLU A 27 -8.07 18.97 -8.62
N LYS A 28 -7.65 19.81 -9.57
CA LYS A 28 -7.67 19.67 -11.03
C LYS A 28 -7.78 18.22 -11.48
N GLY A 29 -8.94 17.89 -12.06
CA GLY A 29 -9.02 16.86 -13.08
C GLY A 29 -8.05 17.23 -14.18
N GLY A 30 -6.86 16.64 -14.12
CA GLY A 30 -5.84 16.74 -15.14
C GLY A 30 -6.44 16.32 -16.47
N GLU A 31 -6.27 17.19 -17.44
CA GLU A 31 -6.38 16.89 -18.86
C GLU A 31 -5.76 15.50 -19.11
N TYR A 32 -6.54 14.55 -19.64
CA TYR A 32 -6.06 13.23 -20.04
C TYR A 32 -5.18 13.37 -21.28
N VAL A 33 -4.01 14.00 -21.11
CA VAL A 33 -2.89 13.75 -22.00
C VAL A 33 -2.48 12.32 -21.66
N ARG A 34 -2.79 11.39 -22.57
CA ARG A 34 -2.10 10.09 -22.65
C ARG A 34 -0.63 10.39 -23.00
N THR A 35 0.11 10.98 -22.07
CA THR A 35 1.53 10.79 -22.02
C THR A 35 1.68 9.29 -21.78
N ILE A 36 2.32 8.59 -22.71
CA ILE A 36 2.71 7.21 -22.49
C ILE A 36 3.62 7.28 -21.28
N ALA A 37 3.05 6.98 -20.10
CA ALA A 37 3.76 7.12 -18.86
C ALA A 37 5.03 6.28 -18.99
N LYS A 38 6.20 6.91 -18.87
CA LYS A 38 7.46 6.19 -19.04
C LYS A 38 7.55 5.21 -17.89
N GLU A 39 7.33 3.93 -18.17
CA GLU A 39 7.45 2.86 -17.18
C GLU A 39 8.85 2.91 -16.57
N ARG A 40 8.88 2.93 -15.25
CA ARG A 40 10.10 2.87 -14.44
C ARG A 40 10.19 1.50 -13.82
N GLU A 41 11.40 0.98 -13.80
CA GLU A 41 11.69 -0.32 -13.22
C GLU A 41 12.21 -0.13 -11.79
N ILE A 42 11.52 -0.73 -10.83
CA ILE A 42 11.92 -0.74 -9.44
C ILE A 42 12.19 -2.15 -8.94
N THR A 43 12.99 -2.23 -7.88
CA THR A 43 13.22 -3.43 -7.09
C THR A 43 12.72 -3.18 -5.67
N VAL A 44 11.98 -4.13 -5.12
CA VAL A 44 11.51 -4.08 -3.74
C VAL A 44 12.23 -5.17 -2.94
N GLU A 45 12.92 -4.79 -1.87
CA GLU A 45 13.53 -5.72 -0.92
C GLU A 45 12.73 -5.71 0.39
N ILE A 46 12.30 -6.89 0.84
CA ILE A 46 11.58 -7.03 2.10
C ILE A 46 12.34 -8.00 2.99
N THR A 47 12.79 -7.53 4.15
CA THR A 47 13.53 -8.33 5.13
C THR A 47 12.71 -8.47 6.42
N PRO A 48 12.10 -9.64 6.67
CA PRO A 48 11.38 -9.91 7.92
C PRO A 48 12.33 -10.39 9.03
N THR A 49 12.00 -10.12 10.29
CA THR A 49 12.68 -10.72 11.45
C THR A 49 12.04 -12.02 11.93
N PHE A 50 11.06 -12.53 11.19
CA PHE A 50 10.33 -13.76 11.44
C PHE A 50 10.35 -14.62 10.17
N SER A 51 10.11 -15.92 10.35
CA SER A 51 9.83 -16.81 9.24
C SER A 51 8.34 -17.06 9.20
N THR A 52 7.73 -17.05 8.02
CA THR A 52 6.37 -17.57 7.88
C THR A 52 6.45 -19.01 7.37
N ALA A 53 5.57 -19.86 7.86
CA ALA A 53 5.44 -21.24 7.41
C ALA A 53 3.98 -21.48 7.05
N LYS A 54 3.73 -22.48 6.20
CA LYS A 54 2.37 -22.97 5.96
C LYS A 54 1.80 -23.46 7.29
N ASP A 55 0.65 -22.91 7.70
CA ASP A 55 -0.05 -23.36 8.91
C ASP A 55 -0.44 -24.86 8.74
N PRO A 56 0.11 -25.78 9.56
CA PRO A 56 -0.22 -27.20 9.47
C PRO A 56 -1.63 -27.52 9.99
N PHE A 57 -2.30 -26.57 10.64
CA PHE A 57 -3.65 -26.71 11.20
C PHE A 57 -4.72 -25.98 10.37
N ALA A 58 -4.34 -25.19 9.37
CA ALA A 58 -5.28 -24.61 8.43
C ALA A 58 -6.01 -25.74 7.69
N LEU A 59 -7.30 -25.91 7.97
CA LEU A 59 -8.18 -26.78 7.20
C LEU A 59 -8.09 -26.34 5.73
N ASP A 60 -7.83 -27.27 4.82
CA ASP A 60 -7.70 -27.01 3.39
C ASP A 60 -9.10 -26.78 2.78
N VAL A 61 -9.76 -25.69 3.19
CA VAL A 61 -11.12 -25.31 2.78
C VAL A 61 -11.06 -24.36 1.58
N GLY A 62 -10.13 -24.57 0.64
CA GLY A 62 -10.04 -23.81 -0.62
C GLY A 62 -9.65 -22.32 -0.52
N GLU A 63 -9.80 -21.69 0.64
CA GLU A 63 -9.23 -20.38 0.97
C GLU A 63 -7.89 -20.57 1.65
N LYS A 64 -6.82 -20.59 0.85
CA LYS A 64 -5.45 -20.55 1.36
C LYS A 64 -5.20 -19.18 2.01
N THR A 65 -5.34 -19.07 3.32
CA THR A 65 -4.77 -17.97 4.10
C THR A 65 -3.25 -18.09 4.04
N LYS A 66 -2.64 -17.41 3.06
CA LYS A 66 -1.19 -17.48 2.83
C LYS A 66 -0.47 -16.54 3.79
N GLY A 67 0.62 -17.03 4.38
CA GLY A 67 1.32 -16.34 5.46
C GLY A 67 2.09 -15.08 5.05
N PHE A 68 2.25 -14.79 3.75
CA PHE A 68 2.99 -13.61 3.29
C PHE A 68 2.52 -13.11 1.91
N THR A 69 2.16 -11.83 1.82
CA THR A 69 1.69 -11.17 0.61
C THR A 69 2.32 -9.79 0.45
N VAL A 70 2.70 -9.43 -0.78
CA VAL A 70 3.14 -8.08 -1.15
C VAL A 70 2.17 -7.47 -2.15
N ILE A 71 1.78 -6.23 -1.88
CA ILE A 71 0.81 -5.46 -2.64
C ILE A 71 1.49 -4.17 -3.10
N LEU A 72 1.35 -3.83 -4.37
CA LEU A 72 1.83 -2.58 -4.96
C LEU A 72 0.62 -1.84 -5.53
N ASP A 73 0.34 -0.64 -5.04
CA ASP A 73 -0.81 0.19 -5.44
C ASP A 73 -2.15 -0.59 -5.45
N GLY A 74 -2.37 -1.40 -4.41
CA GLY A 74 -3.57 -2.23 -4.27
C GLY A 74 -3.57 -3.52 -5.10
N LYS A 75 -2.57 -3.76 -5.96
CA LYS A 75 -2.43 -5.00 -6.73
C LYS A 75 -1.45 -5.96 -6.06
N LYS A 76 -1.87 -7.21 -5.85
CA LYS A 76 -0.99 -8.28 -5.37
C LYS A 76 0.11 -8.55 -6.41
N VAL A 77 1.37 -8.30 -6.04
CA VAL A 77 2.55 -8.52 -6.90
C VAL A 77 3.34 -9.76 -6.51
N PHE A 78 3.22 -10.19 -5.25
CA PHE A 78 3.85 -11.40 -4.77
C PHE A 78 3.02 -12.07 -3.68
N GLU A 79 3.11 -13.39 -3.64
CA GLU A 79 2.46 -14.22 -2.64
C GLU A 79 3.29 -15.49 -2.47
N ALA A 80 3.64 -15.84 -1.22
CA ALA A 80 4.39 -17.06 -0.93
C ALA A 80 3.50 -18.11 -0.24
N ASP A 81 3.42 -19.30 -0.84
CA ASP A 81 2.83 -20.48 -0.20
C ASP A 81 3.80 -21.12 0.82
N GLU A 82 5.12 -21.10 0.55
CA GLU A 82 6.16 -21.66 1.42
C GLU A 82 6.66 -20.68 2.49
N GLY A 83 6.10 -19.47 2.50
CA GLY A 83 6.45 -18.40 3.43
C GLY A 83 7.77 -17.69 3.11
N VAL A 84 8.21 -16.84 4.03
CA VAL A 84 9.48 -16.09 3.98
C VAL A 84 10.40 -16.57 5.09
N THR A 85 11.71 -16.43 4.91
CA THR A 85 12.70 -16.84 5.91
C THR A 85 13.20 -15.63 6.70
N LYS A 86 13.27 -15.78 8.02
CA LYS A 86 13.82 -14.79 8.95
C LYS A 86 15.21 -14.29 8.51
N GLY A 87 15.35 -12.98 8.40
CA GLY A 87 16.62 -12.29 8.12
C GLY A 87 17.10 -12.39 6.67
N ILE A 88 16.37 -13.11 5.80
CA ILE A 88 16.72 -13.23 4.38
C ILE A 88 15.83 -12.26 3.60
N PRO A 89 16.42 -11.32 2.83
CA PRO A 89 15.64 -10.40 2.02
C PRO A 89 14.93 -11.15 0.89
N LEU A 90 13.60 -11.00 0.83
CA LEU A 90 12.81 -11.29 -0.36
C LEU A 90 13.02 -10.14 -1.35
N VAL A 91 13.50 -10.45 -2.55
CA VAL A 91 13.78 -9.46 -3.59
C VAL A 91 12.80 -9.63 -4.75
N LEU A 92 11.98 -8.61 -4.98
CA LEU A 92 11.08 -8.51 -6.13
C LEU A 92 11.71 -7.57 -7.16
N ASN A 93 12.34 -8.16 -8.18
CA ASN A 93 13.01 -7.42 -9.24
C ASN A 93 12.03 -7.04 -10.36
N ALA A 94 12.41 -6.03 -11.14
CA ALA A 94 11.77 -5.66 -12.40
C ALA A 94 10.27 -5.33 -12.30
N LEU A 95 9.83 -4.68 -11.22
CA LEU A 95 8.46 -4.19 -11.09
C LEU A 95 8.32 -2.89 -11.87
N HIS A 96 7.40 -2.87 -12.83
CA HIS A 96 7.15 -1.73 -13.70
C HIS A 96 6.04 -0.85 -13.11
N ILE A 97 6.37 0.43 -12.88
CA ILE A 97 5.44 1.42 -12.33
C ILE A 97 5.46 2.70 -13.15
N SER A 98 4.40 3.49 -13.05
CA SER A 98 4.38 4.85 -13.62
C SER A 98 5.27 5.81 -12.81
N GLY A 99 5.48 7.02 -13.32
CA GLY A 99 6.03 8.11 -12.50
C GLY A 99 5.02 8.59 -11.47
N GLY A 100 5.48 8.94 -10.27
CA GLY A 100 4.68 9.58 -9.23
C GLY A 100 4.73 8.86 -7.89
N LYS A 101 3.63 8.97 -7.13
CA LYS A 101 3.51 8.39 -5.79
C LYS A 101 2.95 6.98 -5.84
N HIS A 102 3.59 6.10 -5.10
CA HIS A 102 3.27 4.68 -5.03
C HIS A 102 3.28 4.19 -3.59
N GLU A 103 2.58 3.09 -3.36
CA GLU A 103 2.55 2.41 -2.07
C GLU A 103 2.92 0.94 -2.25
N VAL A 104 3.90 0.48 -1.47
CA VAL A 104 4.13 -0.95 -1.28
C VAL A 104 3.66 -1.35 0.11
N ALA A 105 2.80 -2.35 0.17
CA ALA A 105 2.27 -2.92 1.40
C ALA A 105 2.67 -4.39 1.53
N VAL A 106 2.95 -4.81 2.76
CA VAL A 106 3.32 -6.16 3.15
C VAL A 106 2.34 -6.62 4.20
N ASN A 107 1.67 -7.74 3.94
CA ASN A 107 0.82 -8.42 4.91
C ASN A 107 1.42 -9.78 5.22
N ALA A 108 1.55 -10.11 6.50
CA ALA A 108 2.10 -11.39 6.92
C ALA A 108 1.51 -11.86 8.24
N VAL A 109 1.49 -13.18 8.43
CA VAL A 109 1.11 -13.81 9.69
C VAL A 109 2.36 -14.48 10.25
N PRO A 110 3.05 -13.85 11.23
CA PRO A 110 4.18 -14.47 11.90
C PRO A 110 3.72 -15.64 12.79
N PRO A 111 4.61 -16.58 13.13
CA PRO A 111 4.31 -17.62 14.11
C PRO A 111 4.04 -16.98 15.47
N ALA A 112 3.17 -17.61 16.26
CA ALA A 112 2.77 -17.13 17.59
C ALA A 112 3.90 -17.15 18.63
N GLU A 113 5.03 -17.77 18.31
CA GLU A 113 6.21 -17.84 19.16
C GLU A 113 7.37 -17.10 18.47
N GLY A 114 7.90 -16.05 19.09
CA GLY A 114 9.03 -15.34 18.49
C GLY A 114 9.38 -13.98 19.07
N GLY A 115 8.55 -13.42 19.95
CA GLY A 115 8.75 -12.08 20.49
C GLY A 115 8.42 -10.99 19.47
N ALA A 116 9.03 -9.82 19.63
CA ALA A 116 8.77 -8.68 18.75
C ALA A 116 9.18 -8.96 17.30
N ASN A 117 8.26 -8.67 16.38
CA ASN A 117 8.44 -8.87 14.94
C ASN A 117 8.71 -7.54 14.24
N ALA A 118 9.45 -7.56 13.15
CA ALA A 118 9.68 -6.40 12.32
C ALA A 118 9.80 -6.76 10.85
N VAL A 119 9.43 -5.81 10.01
CA VAL A 119 9.61 -5.87 8.56
C VAL A 119 10.33 -4.61 8.11
N ARG A 120 11.48 -4.80 7.46
CA ARG A 120 12.18 -3.74 6.73
C ARG A 120 11.78 -3.81 5.26
N ILE A 121 11.31 -2.70 4.72
CA ILE A 121 10.94 -2.55 3.30
C ILE A 121 11.91 -1.53 2.70
N LYS A 122 12.57 -1.90 1.59
CA LYS A 122 13.34 -0.98 0.75
C LYS A 122 12.80 -0.99 -0.66
N VAL A 123 12.81 0.18 -1.27
CA VAL A 123 12.51 0.37 -2.68
C VAL A 123 13.74 0.95 -3.35
N LEU A 124 14.15 0.31 -4.44
CA LEU A 124 15.30 0.71 -5.24
C LEU A 124 14.85 1.04 -6.66
N GLU A 125 15.41 2.10 -7.23
CA GLU A 125 15.30 2.45 -8.65
C GLU A 125 16.70 2.48 -9.25
N GLY A 126 16.96 1.67 -10.28
CA GLY A 126 18.31 1.55 -10.86
C GLY A 126 19.40 1.14 -9.86
N GLY A 127 19.04 0.38 -8.82
CA GLY A 127 19.94 -0.04 -7.74
C GLY A 127 20.19 1.00 -6.64
N LEU A 128 19.59 2.19 -6.72
CA LEU A 128 19.66 3.21 -5.69
C LEU A 128 18.43 3.14 -4.78
N VAL A 129 18.64 3.16 -3.46
CA VAL A 129 17.53 3.17 -2.49
C VAL A 129 16.82 4.52 -2.56
N ILE A 130 15.55 4.51 -2.98
CA ILE A 130 14.71 5.70 -3.06
C ILE A 130 13.79 5.84 -1.84
N ALA A 131 13.49 4.74 -1.16
CA ALA A 131 12.72 4.73 0.08
C ALA A 131 13.09 3.52 0.94
N GLU A 132 13.08 3.70 2.25
CA GLU A 132 13.31 2.62 3.21
C GLU A 132 12.55 2.92 4.51
N ASP A 133 11.92 1.90 5.07
CA ASP A 133 11.33 1.97 6.41
C ASP A 133 11.34 0.60 7.10
N THR A 134 11.34 0.62 8.44
CA THR A 134 11.23 -0.58 9.27
C THR A 134 10.05 -0.43 10.23
N LYS A 135 9.07 -1.32 10.09
CA LYS A 135 7.91 -1.37 10.98
C LYS A 135 8.10 -2.48 12.01
N TRP A 136 7.75 -2.18 13.25
CA TRP A 136 7.80 -3.09 14.40
C TRP A 136 6.40 -3.45 14.84
N PHE A 137 6.23 -4.69 15.28
CA PHE A 137 4.97 -5.31 15.67
C PHE A 137 5.16 -6.10 16.95
N GLU A 138 4.10 -6.17 17.74
CA GLU A 138 4.09 -6.98 18.96
C GLU A 138 3.99 -8.48 18.64
N ASP A 139 4.24 -9.30 19.65
CA ASP A 139 4.18 -10.76 19.51
C ASP A 139 2.74 -11.22 19.27
N GLY A 140 2.57 -12.20 18.38
CA GLY A 140 1.25 -12.72 17.98
C GLY A 140 0.39 -11.75 17.16
N GLN A 141 0.87 -10.56 16.80
CA GLN A 141 0.13 -9.62 15.96
C GLN A 141 0.32 -9.94 14.47
N ASP A 142 -0.78 -9.92 13.70
CA ASP A 142 -0.71 -9.88 12.24
C ASP A 142 0.04 -8.63 11.78
N ILE A 143 0.89 -8.81 10.79
CA ILE A 143 1.75 -7.77 10.26
C ILE A 143 1.05 -7.12 9.09
N SER A 144 0.86 -5.81 9.18
CA SER A 144 0.46 -4.95 8.06
C SER A 144 1.37 -3.73 8.05
N ALA A 145 2.30 -3.70 7.10
CA ALA A 145 3.27 -2.62 6.91
C ALA A 145 3.05 -1.99 5.54
N ALA A 146 3.09 -0.66 5.46
CA ALA A 146 3.05 0.05 4.19
C ALA A 146 4.16 1.10 4.14
N LEU A 147 4.73 1.28 2.94
CA LEU A 147 5.74 2.27 2.63
C LEU A 147 5.31 3.04 1.39
N MET A 148 5.09 4.34 1.58
CA MET A 148 4.88 5.30 0.50
C MET A 148 6.23 5.73 -0.07
N PHE A 149 6.31 5.83 -1.39
CA PHE A 149 7.49 6.33 -2.10
C PHE A 149 7.09 7.14 -3.33
N ASP A 150 8.00 7.96 -3.84
CA ASP A 150 7.78 8.79 -5.02
C ASP A 150 8.94 8.59 -6.00
N THR A 151 8.64 8.22 -7.24
CA THR A 151 9.64 8.06 -8.31
C THR A 151 9.93 9.38 -9.03
N GLY A 152 9.36 10.49 -8.57
CA GLY A 152 9.44 11.79 -9.21
C GLY A 152 8.43 11.92 -10.34
N LYS A 153 7.95 13.16 -10.56
CA LYS A 153 7.06 13.47 -11.68
C LYS A 153 7.81 13.33 -13.00
N GLU A 154 7.09 12.92 -14.04
CA GLU A 154 7.55 13.06 -15.42
C GLU A 154 7.94 14.53 -15.66
N GLN A 155 9.19 14.77 -16.05
CA GLN A 155 9.61 16.05 -16.65
C GLN A 155 9.38 16.00 -18.15
#